data_AF-A0A9Y1ZBR9-F1
#
_entry.id   AF-A0A9Y1ZBR9-F1
#
_cell.length_a   1.000
_cell.length_b   1.000
_cell.length_c   1.000
_cell.angle_alpha   90.00
_cell.angle_beta   90.00
_cell.angle_gamma   90.00
#
_symmetry.space_group_name_H-M   'P 1'
#
loop_
_entity.id
_entity.type
_entity.pdbx_description
1 polymer ?
#
loop_
_entity_poly.entity_id
_entity_poly.type
_entity_poly.pdbx_seq_one_letter_code
_entity_poly.pdbx_strand_id
1 'polypeptide(L)'
;MSDDGLQTVYIRHKIGVNADAIKWLYENHYLAIHYTEAPITASKSEAQDHANSKKSAEWKLGNKLDWLKDWGQAGIIVGADYGTKNSTYKGGMRVGMVQPETDITILAFQDNQFRDSVTVEAGTTEEEIYNDSDTSDEFRRLMDTVNDRGEEGYDEDKIRFLKALKIDEETAEWVWYRDYPALLAVEPQGGAFSRWKQGADHLRAAFNQVEHLTEVLDDPSYEQKAKLLAPGQLEILCNEFLRERHDDYLQHLPVGRSLSDVDIISRQEPNGKRVLAQVTHADKTDKLTEKARDLIEYERRSTASETHVMFFGPKGKESDLPDDVVEDIDEYVENCHVFETMENERPELIEEMLTVPPARETPEP
;
A
#
# COMPACT_ATOMS: atom_id res chain seq x y z
N MET A 1 2.76 -23.03 -7.76
CA MET A 1 2.78 -21.99 -8.82
C MET A 1 1.33 -21.55 -9.05
N SER A 2 0.99 -20.26 -9.08
CA SER A 2 1.68 -19.20 -9.81
C SER A 2 2.09 -18.01 -8.93
N ASP A 3 3.38 -17.90 -8.63
CA ASP A 3 4.01 -16.58 -8.76
C ASP A 3 3.87 -16.29 -10.26
N ASP A 4 2.84 -15.54 -10.61
CA ASP A 4 2.64 -14.97 -11.94
C ASP A 4 3.89 -14.19 -12.39
N GLY A 5 4.84 -13.94 -11.48
CA GLY A 5 6.09 -13.23 -11.72
C GLY A 5 5.84 -11.73 -11.91
N LEU A 6 4.57 -11.33 -11.88
CA LEU A 6 4.13 -9.97 -12.08
C LEU A 6 4.40 -9.18 -10.81
N GLN A 7 4.94 -7.98 -11.03
CA GLN A 7 5.16 -7.05 -9.93
C GLN A 7 3.83 -6.48 -9.47
N THR A 8 3.66 -6.39 -8.16
CA THR A 8 2.56 -5.66 -7.55
C THR A 8 2.93 -4.20 -7.35
N VAL A 9 2.03 -3.30 -7.71
CA VAL A 9 2.24 -1.85 -7.58
C VAL A 9 1.06 -1.19 -6.89
N TYR A 10 1.35 -0.09 -6.21
CA TYR A 10 0.36 0.75 -5.57
C TYR A 10 0.44 2.17 -6.13
N ILE A 11 -0.73 2.75 -6.38
CA ILE A 11 -0.87 4.16 -6.68
C ILE A 11 -1.97 4.78 -5.82
N ARG A 12 -1.66 5.93 -5.22
CA ARG A 12 -2.62 6.83 -4.61
C ARG A 12 -2.74 8.06 -5.47
N HIS A 13 -3.94 8.36 -5.97
CA HIS A 13 -4.16 9.52 -6.85
C HIS A 13 -4.20 10.86 -6.09
N LYS A 14 -3.08 11.22 -5.45
CA LYS A 14 -2.83 12.55 -4.86
C LYS A 14 -2.26 13.53 -5.89
N ILE A 15 -2.88 13.53 -7.07
CA ILE A 15 -2.47 14.36 -8.23
C ILE A 15 -3.20 15.70 -8.24
N GLY A 16 -2.68 16.68 -9.00
CA GLY A 16 -3.11 18.09 -8.98
C GLY A 16 -4.52 18.39 -9.51
N VAL A 17 -5.36 17.39 -9.76
CA VAL A 17 -6.71 17.52 -10.36
C VAL A 17 -7.83 17.57 -9.29
N ASN A 18 -9.07 17.87 -9.67
CA ASN A 18 -10.24 17.88 -8.77
C ASN A 18 -10.90 16.48 -8.65
N ALA A 19 -12.04 16.41 -7.94
CA ALA A 19 -12.81 15.17 -7.76
C ALA A 19 -13.41 14.59 -9.06
N ASP A 20 -13.77 15.45 -10.02
CA ASP A 20 -14.37 15.04 -11.30
C ASP A 20 -13.34 14.37 -12.20
N ALA A 21 -12.12 14.90 -12.26
CA ALA A 21 -11.02 14.26 -12.98
C ALA A 21 -10.63 12.91 -12.35
N ILE A 22 -10.63 12.81 -11.02
CA ILE A 22 -10.40 11.53 -10.32
C ILE A 22 -11.51 10.53 -10.66
N LYS A 23 -12.76 10.98 -10.69
CA LYS A 23 -13.90 10.16 -11.13
C LYS A 23 -13.72 9.70 -12.57
N TRP A 24 -13.31 10.58 -13.47
CA TRP A 24 -13.03 10.21 -14.87
C TRP A 24 -11.95 9.14 -14.97
N LEU A 25 -10.84 9.27 -14.22
CA LEU A 25 -9.79 8.24 -14.21
C LEU A 25 -10.30 6.88 -13.72
N TYR A 26 -11.14 6.87 -12.70
CA TYR A 26 -11.77 5.65 -12.19
C TYR A 26 -12.71 5.01 -13.21
N GLU A 27 -13.60 5.79 -13.82
CA GLU A 27 -14.59 5.33 -14.82
C GLU A 27 -13.94 4.85 -16.12
N ASN A 28 -12.71 5.31 -16.41
CA ASN A 28 -11.97 4.96 -17.63
C ASN A 28 -10.77 4.04 -17.34
N HIS A 29 -10.70 3.45 -16.14
CA HIS A 29 -9.71 2.44 -15.76
C HIS A 29 -8.25 2.90 -15.90
N TYR A 30 -7.95 4.17 -15.60
CA TYR A 30 -6.59 4.71 -15.68
C TYR A 30 -5.95 4.82 -14.31
N LEU A 31 -4.71 4.35 -14.21
CA LEU A 31 -3.76 4.81 -13.19
C LEU A 31 -2.93 5.95 -13.78
N ALA A 32 -2.80 7.06 -13.07
CA ALA A 32 -2.17 8.26 -13.63
C ALA A 32 -1.28 9.00 -12.64
N ILE A 33 -0.14 9.47 -13.16
CA ILE A 33 0.82 10.31 -12.44
C ILE A 33 0.89 11.70 -13.06
N HIS A 34 1.19 12.70 -12.23
CA HIS A 34 1.33 14.09 -12.65
C HIS A 34 2.63 14.67 -12.10
N TYR A 35 3.50 15.15 -12.99
CA TYR A 35 4.80 15.73 -12.62
C TYR A 35 5.06 17.08 -13.27
N THR A 36 4.82 17.16 -14.57
CA THR A 36 4.97 18.38 -15.37
C THR A 36 3.71 18.60 -16.18
N GLU A 37 3.44 19.86 -16.49
CA GLU A 37 2.40 20.26 -17.43
C GLU A 37 2.83 20.03 -18.89
N ALA A 38 4.04 19.51 -19.14
CA ALA A 38 4.48 19.17 -20.50
C ALA A 38 4.10 17.71 -20.80
N PRO A 39 3.60 17.38 -22.00
CA PRO A 39 3.20 16.02 -22.39
C PRO A 39 4.42 15.13 -22.71
N ILE A 40 5.35 14.96 -21.76
CA ILE A 40 6.59 14.22 -21.99
C ILE A 40 6.50 12.82 -21.38
N THR A 41 6.91 11.79 -22.13
CA THR A 41 7.17 10.43 -21.61
C THR A 41 8.65 10.03 -21.70
N ALA A 42 9.47 10.90 -22.28
CA ALA A 42 10.91 10.73 -22.45
C ALA A 42 11.72 10.77 -21.15
N SER A 43 13.03 10.51 -21.31
CA SER A 43 14.00 10.26 -20.25
C SER A 43 13.98 11.32 -19.14
N LYS A 44 14.47 10.93 -17.97
CA LYS A 44 14.66 11.81 -16.82
C LYS A 44 15.33 13.13 -17.19
N SER A 45 16.29 13.16 -18.11
CA SER A 45 16.99 14.40 -18.50
C SER A 45 16.10 15.40 -19.23
N GLU A 46 15.20 14.95 -20.12
CA GLU A 46 14.33 15.86 -20.87
C GLU A 46 13.22 16.44 -19.97
N ALA A 47 12.64 15.59 -19.13
CA ALA A 47 11.72 16.05 -18.09
C ALA A 47 12.45 16.94 -17.05
N GLN A 48 13.75 16.71 -16.81
CA GLN A 48 14.60 17.54 -15.97
C GLN A 48 14.91 18.89 -16.63
N ASP A 49 15.11 18.96 -17.94
CA ASP A 49 15.35 20.21 -18.68
C ASP A 49 14.09 21.11 -18.64
N HIS A 50 12.90 20.51 -18.76
CA HIS A 50 11.62 21.19 -18.51
C HIS A 50 11.42 21.60 -17.04
N ALA A 51 11.96 20.82 -16.09
CA ALA A 51 11.89 21.13 -14.66
C ALA A 51 12.91 22.20 -14.22
N ASN A 52 14.11 22.19 -14.80
CA ASN A 52 15.24 23.08 -14.52
C ASN A 52 15.05 24.47 -15.10
N SER A 53 14.39 24.56 -16.26
CA SER A 53 13.88 25.85 -16.78
C SER A 53 12.82 26.48 -15.87
N LYS A 54 12.28 25.74 -14.89
CA LYS A 54 11.18 26.12 -13.98
C LYS A 54 11.52 25.89 -12.50
N LYS A 55 12.64 26.46 -12.01
CA LYS A 55 13.18 26.66 -10.61
C LYS A 55 12.68 25.86 -9.37
N SER A 56 11.80 24.87 -9.43
CA SER A 56 11.11 24.29 -8.25
C SER A 56 10.96 22.76 -8.24
N ALA A 57 11.41 22.05 -9.27
CA ALA A 57 11.06 20.64 -9.46
C ALA A 57 12.23 19.63 -9.41
N GLU A 58 13.48 20.07 -9.15
CA GLU A 58 14.69 19.23 -9.13
C GLU A 58 14.58 17.97 -8.26
N TRP A 59 13.80 17.99 -7.19
CA TRP A 59 13.76 16.91 -6.20
C TRP A 59 12.63 15.87 -6.39
N LYS A 60 11.64 16.14 -7.26
CA LYS A 60 10.39 15.32 -7.32
C LYS A 60 10.32 14.33 -8.48
N LEU A 61 11.24 14.41 -9.45
CA LEU A 61 11.15 13.63 -10.69
C LEU A 61 11.44 12.14 -10.50
N GLY A 62 12.22 11.76 -9.47
CA GLY A 62 12.49 10.35 -9.14
C GLY A 62 12.87 9.49 -10.35
N ASN A 63 12.52 8.21 -10.32
CA ASN A 63 12.60 7.27 -11.46
C ASN A 63 11.18 6.88 -11.91
N LYS A 64 10.20 7.79 -11.79
CA LYS A 64 8.78 7.44 -11.85
C LYS A 64 8.25 7.24 -13.27
N LEU A 65 8.78 8.00 -14.24
CA LEU A 65 8.53 7.73 -15.66
C LEU A 65 9.20 6.42 -16.10
N ASP A 66 10.43 6.16 -15.64
CA ASP A 66 11.10 4.88 -15.88
C ASP A 66 10.29 3.72 -15.30
N TRP A 67 9.73 3.86 -14.09
CA TRP A 67 8.82 2.85 -13.54
C TRP A 67 7.55 2.68 -14.36
N LEU A 68 6.92 3.77 -14.81
CA LEU A 68 5.72 3.67 -15.65
C LEU A 68 6.03 2.93 -16.96
N LYS A 69 7.19 3.22 -17.55
CA LYS A 69 7.72 2.52 -18.72
C LYS A 69 7.94 1.03 -18.43
N ASP A 70 8.71 0.72 -17.39
CA ASP A 70 9.03 -0.66 -17.00
C ASP A 70 7.74 -1.45 -16.73
N TRP A 71 6.74 -0.82 -16.12
CA TRP A 71 5.47 -1.46 -15.77
C TRP A 71 4.55 -1.67 -16.96
N GLY A 72 4.49 -0.70 -17.89
CA GLY A 72 3.76 -0.86 -19.15
C GLY A 72 4.37 -1.99 -20.00
N GLN A 73 5.69 -2.05 -20.09
CA GLN A 73 6.40 -3.10 -20.84
C GLN A 73 6.23 -4.49 -20.21
N ALA A 74 6.48 -4.62 -18.90
CA ALA A 74 6.46 -5.92 -18.23
C ALA A 74 5.05 -6.45 -17.95
N GLY A 75 4.06 -5.56 -17.85
CA GLY A 75 2.78 -5.86 -17.22
C GLY A 75 2.90 -5.94 -15.70
N ILE A 76 1.81 -5.57 -15.01
CA ILE A 76 1.80 -5.46 -13.54
C ILE A 76 0.39 -5.72 -12.99
N ILE A 77 0.32 -6.15 -11.73
CA ILE A 77 -0.90 -6.08 -10.93
C ILE A 77 -0.88 -4.77 -10.16
N VAL A 78 -1.94 -3.97 -10.28
CA VAL A 78 -2.05 -2.65 -9.65
C VAL A 78 -3.17 -2.61 -8.64
N GLY A 79 -2.91 -1.96 -7.49
CA GLY A 79 -3.93 -1.39 -6.61
C GLY A 79 -3.96 0.12 -6.73
N ALA A 80 -5.08 0.67 -7.19
CA ALA A 80 -5.28 2.09 -7.48
C ALA A 80 -6.31 2.73 -6.55
N ASP A 81 -5.83 3.60 -5.65
CA ASP A 81 -6.65 4.37 -4.71
C ASP A 81 -7.06 5.72 -5.32
N TYR A 82 -8.38 5.95 -5.39
CA TYR A 82 -9.00 7.18 -5.90
C TYR A 82 -9.66 8.02 -4.77
N GLY A 83 -9.58 7.58 -3.51
CA GLY A 83 -10.30 8.18 -2.37
C GLY A 83 -9.70 9.49 -1.84
N THR A 84 -8.53 9.91 -2.33
CA THR A 84 -7.81 11.08 -1.80
C THR A 84 -8.55 12.40 -2.00
N LYS A 85 -9.27 12.55 -3.12
CA LYS A 85 -10.00 13.80 -3.47
C LYS A 85 -11.49 13.59 -3.75
N ASN A 86 -11.95 12.34 -3.74
CA ASN A 86 -13.34 12.00 -3.96
C ASN A 86 -13.79 11.03 -2.87
N SER A 87 -14.77 11.43 -2.06
CA SER A 87 -15.25 10.65 -0.92
C SER A 87 -15.96 9.36 -1.32
N THR A 88 -16.47 9.29 -2.56
CA THR A 88 -17.15 8.10 -3.11
C THR A 88 -16.21 6.90 -3.10
N TYR A 89 -14.95 7.12 -3.47
CA TYR A 89 -13.93 6.06 -3.58
C TYR A 89 -13.13 5.84 -2.28
N LYS A 90 -13.60 6.35 -1.13
CA LYS A 90 -12.92 6.12 0.14
C LYS A 90 -13.23 4.74 0.67
N GLY A 91 -12.21 4.09 1.25
CA GLY A 91 -12.38 2.78 1.91
C GLY A 91 -12.11 1.59 1.00
N GLY A 92 -11.62 1.81 -0.21
CA GLY A 92 -11.21 0.75 -1.13
C GLY A 92 -10.30 1.25 -2.24
N MET A 93 -10.00 0.37 -3.17
CA MET A 93 -9.19 0.64 -4.36
C MET A 93 -9.65 -0.21 -5.55
N ARG A 94 -9.30 0.22 -6.76
CA ARG A 94 -9.43 -0.63 -7.96
C ARG A 94 -8.21 -1.56 -8.04
N VAL A 95 -8.44 -2.84 -8.19
CA VAL A 95 -7.41 -3.86 -8.41
C VAL A 95 -7.56 -4.40 -9.83
N GLY A 96 -6.46 -4.57 -10.54
CA GLY A 96 -6.49 -5.14 -11.89
C GLY A 96 -5.10 -5.26 -12.48
N MET A 97 -5.04 -5.62 -13.76
CA MET A 97 -3.79 -5.81 -14.50
C MET A 97 -3.56 -4.69 -15.51
N VAL A 98 -2.32 -4.22 -15.64
CA VAL A 98 -1.86 -3.58 -16.87
C VAL A 98 -1.21 -4.66 -17.72
N GLN A 99 -1.65 -4.79 -18.96
CA GLN A 99 -1.11 -5.81 -19.88
C GLN A 99 0.35 -5.50 -20.23
N PRO A 100 1.20 -6.51 -20.48
CA PRO A 100 2.52 -6.29 -21.03
C PRO A 100 2.47 -5.54 -22.37
N GLU A 101 3.54 -4.83 -22.69
CA GLU A 101 3.63 -3.99 -23.88
C GLU A 101 2.50 -2.93 -23.98
N THR A 102 2.01 -2.44 -22.84
CA THR A 102 1.06 -1.33 -22.78
C THR A 102 1.79 0.00 -22.92
N ASP A 103 1.43 0.76 -23.94
CA ASP A 103 1.90 2.11 -24.18
C ASP A 103 1.39 3.12 -23.13
N ILE A 104 2.08 4.25 -23.00
CA ILE A 104 1.68 5.31 -22.08
C ILE A 104 0.63 6.18 -22.77
N THR A 105 -0.53 6.35 -22.13
CA THR A 105 -1.51 7.35 -22.54
C THR A 105 -1.24 8.66 -21.82
N ILE A 106 -1.06 9.74 -22.58
CA ILE A 106 -1.02 11.10 -22.05
C ILE A 106 -2.45 11.66 -22.10
N LEU A 107 -2.99 11.97 -20.93
CA LEU A 107 -4.34 12.49 -20.76
C LEU A 107 -4.28 14.01 -20.55
N ALA A 108 -4.91 14.76 -21.45
CA ALA A 108 -5.02 16.21 -21.37
C ALA A 108 -6.33 16.61 -20.68
N PHE A 109 -6.19 17.33 -19.57
CA PHE A 109 -7.28 17.94 -18.84
C PHE A 109 -7.20 19.45 -18.96
N GLN A 110 -8.32 20.14 -19.16
CA GLN A 110 -8.42 21.59 -19.01
C GLN A 110 -9.53 21.88 -18.01
N ASP A 111 -9.22 22.65 -16.97
CA ASP A 111 -10.13 22.96 -15.86
C ASP A 111 -10.65 21.71 -15.15
N ASN A 112 -9.78 20.70 -15.08
CA ASN A 112 -10.06 19.37 -14.54
C ASN A 112 -11.15 18.59 -15.32
N GLN A 113 -11.50 19.01 -16.53
CA GLN A 113 -12.29 18.21 -17.45
C GLN A 113 -11.37 17.56 -18.47
N PHE A 114 -11.58 16.27 -18.72
CA PHE A 114 -10.91 15.57 -19.81
C PHE A 114 -11.23 16.27 -21.13
N ARG A 115 -10.21 16.51 -21.95
CA ARG A 115 -10.35 17.11 -23.27
C ARG A 115 -9.95 16.13 -24.35
N ASP A 116 -8.75 15.56 -24.22
CA ASP A 116 -8.20 14.70 -25.25
C ASP A 116 -7.09 13.81 -24.69
N SER A 117 -6.61 12.86 -25.49
CA SER A 117 -5.51 11.98 -25.15
C SER A 117 -4.71 11.54 -26.37
N VAL A 118 -3.44 11.22 -26.16
CA VAL A 118 -2.60 10.54 -27.15
C VAL A 118 -1.93 9.34 -26.48
N THR A 119 -1.83 8.22 -27.17
CA THR A 119 -1.11 7.02 -26.69
C THR A 119 0.19 6.90 -27.44
N VAL A 120 1.29 6.73 -26.71
CA VAL A 120 2.64 6.83 -27.24
C VAL A 120 3.53 5.78 -26.62
N GLU A 121 4.53 5.34 -27.37
CA GLU A 121 5.56 4.45 -26.84
C GLU A 121 6.28 5.09 -25.65
N ALA A 122 6.70 4.26 -24.71
CA ALA A 122 7.37 4.77 -23.53
C ALA A 122 8.76 5.35 -23.89
N GLY A 123 8.91 6.66 -23.74
CA GLY A 123 10.15 7.38 -24.07
C GLY A 123 10.00 8.42 -25.16
N THR A 124 8.81 8.57 -25.75
CA THR A 124 8.52 9.57 -26.78
C THR A 124 8.67 11.00 -26.23
N THR A 125 9.41 11.82 -26.97
CA THR A 125 9.68 13.23 -26.70
C THR A 125 8.48 14.12 -27.03
N GLU A 126 8.46 15.35 -26.50
CA GLU A 126 7.37 16.29 -26.81
C GLU A 126 7.29 16.64 -28.31
N GLU A 127 8.44 16.80 -28.96
CA GLU A 127 8.50 17.12 -30.39
C GLU A 127 7.97 15.98 -31.26
N GLU A 128 8.29 14.73 -30.90
CA GLU A 128 7.74 13.55 -31.59
C GLU A 128 6.22 13.49 -31.43
N ILE A 129 5.70 13.73 -30.22
CA ILE A 129 4.24 13.76 -29.95
C ILE A 129 3.55 14.83 -30.77
N TYR A 130 4.13 16.04 -30.84
CA TYR A 130 3.55 17.14 -31.60
C TYR A 130 3.42 16.80 -33.09
N ASN A 131 4.45 16.15 -33.64
CA ASN A 131 4.54 15.84 -35.07
C ASN A 131 3.91 14.49 -35.45
N ASP A 132 3.51 13.68 -34.47
CA ASP A 132 2.82 12.42 -34.71
C ASP A 132 1.48 12.68 -35.44
N SER A 133 1.16 11.89 -36.47
CA SER A 133 -0.07 12.05 -37.24
C SER A 133 -1.33 11.74 -36.44
N ASP A 134 -1.23 10.92 -35.39
CA ASP A 134 -2.34 10.48 -34.56
C ASP A 134 -2.66 11.48 -33.44
N THR A 135 -1.76 12.43 -33.17
CA THR A 135 -2.04 13.55 -32.29
C THR A 135 -3.11 14.43 -32.92
N SER A 136 -4.16 14.76 -32.16
CA SER A 136 -5.25 15.60 -32.67
C SER A 136 -4.88 17.09 -32.69
N ASP A 137 -5.59 17.89 -33.48
CA ASP A 137 -5.44 19.35 -33.47
C ASP A 137 -5.82 19.96 -32.11
N GLU A 138 -6.75 19.34 -31.36
CA GLU A 138 -7.10 19.79 -30.02
C GLU A 138 -5.95 19.54 -29.04
N PHE A 139 -5.33 18.36 -29.09
CA PHE A 139 -4.18 18.04 -28.26
C PHE A 139 -3.01 18.99 -28.56
N ARG A 140 -2.66 19.20 -29.84
CA ARG A 140 -1.61 20.16 -30.24
C ARG A 140 -1.90 21.56 -29.74
N ARG A 141 -3.15 22.04 -29.87
CA ARG A 141 -3.57 23.35 -29.34
C ARG A 141 -3.34 23.45 -27.82
N LEU A 142 -3.61 22.38 -27.06
CA LEU A 142 -3.36 22.36 -25.62
C LEU A 142 -1.85 22.37 -25.31
N MET A 143 -1.04 21.67 -26.09
CA MET A 143 0.44 21.71 -25.98
C MET A 143 0.97 23.12 -26.24
N ASP A 144 0.57 23.73 -27.35
CA ASP A 144 0.94 25.11 -27.72
C ASP A 144 0.52 26.09 -26.62
N THR A 145 -0.68 25.93 -26.07
CA THR A 145 -1.17 26.77 -24.97
C THR A 145 -0.29 26.66 -23.73
N VAL A 146 0.22 25.46 -23.39
CA VAL A 146 1.15 25.30 -22.25
C VAL A 146 2.53 25.87 -22.56
N ASN A 147 3.00 25.74 -23.80
CA ASN A 147 4.32 26.22 -24.23
C ASN A 147 4.38 27.75 -24.36
N ASP A 148 3.33 28.39 -24.85
CA ASP A 148 3.25 29.84 -25.06
C ASP A 148 3.08 30.64 -23.75
N ARG A 149 2.56 30.01 -22.68
CA ARG A 149 2.14 30.65 -21.42
C ARG A 149 3.25 31.01 -20.43
N GLY A 150 4.49 31.29 -20.85
CA GLY A 150 5.62 31.57 -19.93
C GLY A 150 5.27 32.29 -18.60
N GLU A 151 5.71 31.71 -17.46
CA GLU A 151 5.59 32.02 -16.00
C GLU A 151 4.49 32.91 -15.37
N GLU A 152 3.83 33.85 -16.04
CA GLU A 152 2.91 34.81 -15.38
C GLU A 152 1.44 34.62 -15.79
N GLY A 153 0.75 33.71 -15.10
CA GLY A 153 -0.70 33.57 -15.22
C GLY A 153 -1.27 32.50 -14.31
N TYR A 154 -1.58 32.87 -13.06
CA TYR A 154 -2.42 32.06 -12.19
C TYR A 154 -3.86 32.00 -12.76
N ASP A 155 -4.31 30.78 -13.04
CA ASP A 155 -5.58 30.19 -12.52
C ASP A 155 -6.93 30.53 -13.19
N GLU A 156 -7.04 30.45 -14.52
CA GLU A 156 -8.38 30.32 -15.18
C GLU A 156 -8.49 29.18 -16.21
N ASP A 157 -7.38 28.61 -16.71
CA ASP A 157 -7.35 27.47 -17.64
C ASP A 157 -6.29 26.46 -17.18
N LYS A 158 -6.56 25.67 -16.13
CA LYS A 158 -5.59 24.69 -15.60
C LYS A 158 -5.47 23.51 -16.54
N ILE A 159 -4.66 23.66 -17.59
CA ILE A 159 -4.28 22.55 -18.47
C ILE A 159 -3.32 21.65 -17.70
N ARG A 160 -3.57 20.34 -17.73
CA ARG A 160 -2.73 19.31 -17.12
C ARG A 160 -2.57 18.12 -18.04
N PHE A 161 -1.35 17.62 -18.15
CA PHE A 161 -1.05 16.40 -18.89
C PHE A 161 -0.63 15.30 -17.91
N LEU A 162 -1.56 14.37 -17.65
CA LEU A 162 -1.30 13.19 -16.84
C LEU A 162 -0.67 12.09 -17.70
N LYS A 163 0.25 11.31 -17.14
CA LYS A 163 0.83 10.14 -17.81
C LYS A 163 0.23 8.92 -17.17
N ALA A 164 -0.38 8.06 -17.97
CA ALA A 164 -1.24 7.00 -17.48
C ALA A 164 -0.97 5.67 -18.16
N LEU A 165 -1.23 4.59 -17.43
CA LEU A 165 -1.39 3.25 -17.99
C LEU A 165 -2.85 2.86 -17.82
N LYS A 166 -3.39 2.15 -18.81
CA LYS A 166 -4.74 1.62 -18.75
C LYS A 166 -4.73 0.28 -18.02
N ILE A 167 -5.60 0.15 -17.03
CA ILE A 167 -5.92 -1.11 -16.37
C ILE A 167 -6.89 -1.84 -17.30
N ASP A 168 -6.62 -3.13 -17.54
CA ASP A 168 -7.46 -3.99 -18.34
C ASP A 168 -8.86 -4.12 -17.72
N GLU A 169 -9.87 -3.69 -18.48
CA GLU A 169 -11.28 -3.65 -18.07
C GLU A 169 -11.80 -5.04 -17.67
N GLU A 170 -11.30 -6.11 -18.31
CA GLU A 170 -11.73 -7.48 -18.00
C GLU A 170 -11.24 -7.98 -16.63
N THR A 171 -10.22 -7.33 -16.07
CA THR A 171 -9.61 -7.71 -14.78
C THR A 171 -9.83 -6.67 -13.68
N ALA A 172 -10.49 -5.56 -14.01
CA ALA A 172 -10.56 -4.39 -13.16
C ALA A 172 -11.72 -4.49 -12.16
N GLU A 173 -11.41 -4.88 -10.93
CA GLU A 173 -12.38 -5.05 -9.85
C GLU A 173 -12.21 -3.99 -8.76
N TRP A 174 -13.28 -3.70 -8.01
CA TRP A 174 -13.18 -2.90 -6.79
C TRP A 174 -12.91 -3.79 -5.58
N VAL A 175 -12.12 -3.29 -4.64
CA VAL A 175 -11.73 -4.02 -3.42
C VAL A 175 -11.86 -3.10 -2.22
N TRP A 176 -12.68 -3.50 -1.24
CA TRP A 176 -12.85 -2.74 -0.01
C TRP A 176 -11.81 -3.11 1.06
N TYR A 177 -11.29 -2.08 1.75
CA TYR A 177 -10.36 -2.25 2.87
C TYR A 177 -10.97 -2.95 4.07
N ARG A 178 -12.29 -2.96 4.22
CA ARG A 178 -12.95 -3.74 5.28
C ARG A 178 -12.82 -5.25 5.04
N ASP A 179 -12.72 -5.66 3.78
CA ASP A 179 -12.64 -7.04 3.34
C ASP A 179 -11.15 -7.47 3.20
N TYR A 180 -10.28 -6.52 2.81
CA TYR A 180 -8.82 -6.70 2.73
C TYR A 180 -8.07 -5.68 3.61
N PRO A 181 -8.11 -5.82 4.95
CA PRO A 181 -7.59 -4.81 5.88
C PRO A 181 -6.08 -4.58 5.79
N ALA A 182 -5.30 -5.58 5.36
CA ALA A 182 -3.86 -5.40 5.20
C ALA A 182 -3.52 -4.37 4.13
N LEU A 183 -4.32 -4.27 3.05
CA LEU A 183 -4.12 -3.27 2.00
C LEU A 183 -4.19 -1.83 2.52
N LEU A 184 -4.97 -1.57 3.58
CA LEU A 184 -4.98 -0.28 4.26
C LEU A 184 -3.85 -0.15 5.30
N ALA A 185 -3.51 -1.24 5.99
CA ALA A 185 -2.54 -1.20 7.09
C ALA A 185 -1.08 -1.07 6.61
N VAL A 186 -0.76 -1.60 5.43
CA VAL A 186 0.60 -1.65 4.89
C VAL A 186 0.81 -0.71 3.69
N GLU A 187 0.13 0.44 3.70
CA GLU A 187 0.33 1.48 2.70
C GLU A 187 1.83 1.84 2.54
N PRO A 188 2.37 1.93 1.31
CA PRO A 188 3.79 2.22 1.11
C PRO A 188 4.23 3.53 1.75
N GLN A 189 5.23 3.47 2.64
CA GLN A 189 5.76 4.63 3.38
C GLN A 189 6.55 5.64 2.49
N GLY A 190 6.58 5.46 1.17
CA GLY A 190 7.48 6.17 0.25
C GLY A 190 6.83 7.04 -0.83
N GLY A 191 5.50 7.08 -0.93
CA GLY A 191 4.83 8.02 -1.83
C GLY A 191 3.58 7.48 -2.51
N ALA A 192 2.98 8.35 -3.31
CA ALA A 192 1.74 8.11 -4.05
C ALA A 192 1.84 7.08 -5.19
N PHE A 193 3.01 6.47 -5.43
CA PHE A 193 3.27 5.60 -6.59
C PHE A 193 4.55 4.79 -6.34
N SER A 194 4.45 3.48 -6.17
CA SER A 194 5.60 2.60 -5.87
C SER A 194 5.28 1.10 -6.04
N ARG A 195 6.33 0.27 -6.15
CA ARG A 195 6.22 -1.19 -5.95
C ARG A 195 5.68 -1.49 -4.55
N TRP A 196 4.76 -2.45 -4.43
CA TRP A 196 4.07 -2.75 -3.18
C TRP A 196 4.38 -4.13 -2.64
N LYS A 197 5.56 -4.29 -2.03
CA LYS A 197 6.02 -5.57 -1.49
C LYS A 197 5.18 -6.07 -0.31
N GLN A 198 4.80 -5.17 0.61
CA GLN A 198 4.13 -5.56 1.85
C GLN A 198 2.66 -5.95 1.63
N GLY A 199 1.97 -5.32 0.68
CA GLY A 199 0.59 -5.63 0.33
C GLY A 199 0.46 -6.61 -0.84
N ALA A 200 1.57 -7.19 -1.31
CA ALA A 200 1.61 -7.96 -2.55
C ALA A 200 0.67 -9.17 -2.52
N ASP A 201 0.71 -9.95 -1.43
CA ASP A 201 -0.06 -11.19 -1.33
C ASP A 201 -1.56 -10.92 -1.23
N HIS A 202 -1.96 -9.85 -0.52
CA HIS A 202 -3.36 -9.40 -0.49
C HIS A 202 -3.83 -8.85 -1.83
N LEU A 203 -2.98 -8.12 -2.54
CA LEU A 203 -3.32 -7.61 -3.86
C LEU A 203 -3.50 -8.76 -4.85
N ARG A 204 -2.63 -9.78 -4.78
CA ARG A 204 -2.76 -11.00 -5.57
C ARG A 204 -3.99 -11.81 -5.18
N ALA A 205 -4.31 -11.91 -3.89
CA ALA A 205 -5.51 -12.60 -3.43
C ALA A 205 -6.77 -11.96 -4.03
N ALA A 206 -6.86 -10.62 -3.95
CA ALA A 206 -7.95 -9.88 -4.54
C ALA A 206 -8.01 -10.01 -6.06
N PHE A 207 -6.87 -9.90 -6.75
CA PHE A 207 -6.79 -10.07 -8.20
C PHE A 207 -7.21 -11.47 -8.66
N ASN A 208 -6.70 -12.51 -8.00
CA ASN A 208 -6.97 -13.92 -8.31
C ASN A 208 -8.35 -14.40 -7.84
N GLN A 209 -9.16 -13.54 -7.20
CA GLN A 209 -10.51 -13.86 -6.74
C GLN A 209 -10.55 -15.05 -5.76
N VAL A 210 -9.52 -15.21 -4.93
CA VAL A 210 -9.48 -16.30 -3.94
C VAL A 210 -10.50 -16.04 -2.84
N GLU A 211 -11.02 -17.11 -2.23
CA GLU A 211 -11.93 -17.02 -1.09
C GLU A 211 -11.16 -17.11 0.24
N HIS A 212 -9.95 -17.66 0.21
CA HIS A 212 -9.08 -17.79 1.37
C HIS A 212 -7.65 -17.31 1.06
N LEU A 213 -7.09 -16.43 1.90
CA LEU A 213 -5.81 -15.76 1.64
C LEU A 213 -4.63 -16.73 1.46
N THR A 214 -4.66 -17.94 2.04
CA THR A 214 -3.57 -18.91 1.86
C THR A 214 -3.51 -19.53 0.47
N GLU A 215 -4.57 -19.42 -0.34
CA GLU A 215 -4.60 -19.98 -1.70
C GLU A 215 -3.58 -19.32 -2.64
N VAL A 216 -3.12 -18.11 -2.32
CA VAL A 216 -2.05 -17.43 -3.07
C VAL A 216 -0.66 -18.00 -2.80
N LEU A 217 -0.54 -18.89 -1.80
CA LEU A 217 0.71 -19.50 -1.38
C LEU A 217 0.72 -21.00 -1.71
N ASP A 218 1.87 -21.49 -2.18
CA ASP A 218 2.09 -22.91 -2.47
C ASP A 218 2.66 -23.60 -1.23
N ASP A 219 1.86 -24.45 -0.59
CA ASP A 219 2.18 -25.17 0.67
C ASP A 219 2.80 -24.25 1.75
N PRO A 220 2.04 -23.25 2.26
CA PRO A 220 2.59 -22.22 3.11
C PRO A 220 2.99 -22.74 4.50
N SER A 221 4.21 -22.40 4.91
CA SER A 221 4.62 -22.52 6.31
C SER A 221 3.81 -21.61 7.23
N TYR A 222 3.74 -21.92 8.52
CA TYR A 222 3.08 -21.06 9.52
C TYR A 222 3.65 -19.65 9.60
N GLU A 223 4.94 -19.47 9.28
CA GLU A 223 5.53 -18.13 9.21
C GLU A 223 4.93 -17.32 8.04
N GLN A 224 4.72 -17.96 6.89
CA GLN A 224 4.09 -17.30 5.75
C GLN A 224 2.60 -17.05 6.02
N LYS A 225 1.88 -18.01 6.59
CA LYS A 225 0.48 -17.82 6.99
C LYS A 225 0.31 -16.67 7.98
N ALA A 226 1.17 -16.58 9.00
CA ALA A 226 1.14 -15.47 9.95
C ALA A 226 1.38 -14.11 9.28
N LYS A 227 2.24 -14.04 8.26
CA LYS A 227 2.50 -12.80 7.49
C LYS A 227 1.33 -12.37 6.60
N LEU A 228 0.35 -13.24 6.35
CA LEU A 228 -0.89 -12.85 5.66
C LEU A 228 -1.82 -12.03 6.56
N LEU A 229 -1.65 -12.06 7.88
CA LEU A 229 -2.48 -11.25 8.78
C LEU A 229 -2.06 -9.78 8.69
N ALA A 230 -3.05 -8.88 8.64
CA ALA A 230 -2.80 -7.47 8.87
C ALA A 230 -2.22 -7.26 10.29
N PRO A 231 -1.42 -6.21 10.56
CA PRO A 231 -0.86 -5.96 11.88
C PRO A 231 -1.89 -6.06 13.02
N GLY A 232 -3.06 -5.42 12.87
CA GLY A 232 -4.13 -5.52 13.85
C GLY A 232 -4.77 -6.91 13.98
N GLN A 233 -4.82 -7.72 12.91
CA GLN A 233 -5.28 -9.10 12.98
C GLN A 233 -4.27 -9.97 13.76
N LEU A 234 -2.97 -9.80 13.50
CA LEU A 234 -1.93 -10.50 14.26
C LEU A 234 -1.98 -10.12 15.74
N GLU A 235 -2.16 -8.84 16.06
CA GLU A 235 -2.31 -8.40 17.45
C GLU A 235 -3.53 -9.04 18.14
N ILE A 236 -4.67 -9.15 17.43
CA ILE A 236 -5.85 -9.87 17.94
C ILE A 236 -5.51 -11.33 18.18
N LEU A 237 -4.80 -11.97 17.25
CA LEU A 237 -4.43 -13.38 17.37
C LEU A 237 -3.52 -13.62 18.59
N CYS A 238 -2.51 -12.78 18.79
CA CYS A 238 -1.64 -12.81 19.97
C CYS A 238 -2.43 -12.57 21.27
N ASN A 239 -3.41 -11.67 21.25
CA ASN A 239 -4.29 -11.41 22.40
C ASN A 239 -5.16 -12.63 22.75
N GLU A 240 -5.73 -13.31 21.75
CA GLU A 240 -6.49 -14.54 21.96
C GLU A 240 -5.60 -15.70 22.44
N PHE A 241 -4.38 -15.82 21.92
CA PHE A 241 -3.39 -16.77 22.43
C PHE A 241 -3.06 -16.58 23.92
N LEU A 242 -2.94 -15.33 24.37
CA LEU A 242 -2.77 -15.04 25.79
C LEU A 242 -4.02 -15.38 26.61
N ARG A 243 -5.21 -15.20 26.04
CA ARG A 243 -6.47 -15.53 26.72
C ARG A 243 -6.59 -17.03 26.98
N GLU A 244 -6.21 -17.88 26.02
CA GLU A 244 -6.26 -19.34 26.19
C GLU A 244 -5.23 -19.85 27.21
N ARG A 245 -4.12 -19.13 27.42
CA ARG A 245 -3.06 -19.51 28.36
C ARG A 245 -3.31 -19.06 29.80
N HIS A 246 -4.31 -18.22 30.05
CA HIS A 246 -4.54 -17.62 31.37
C HIS A 246 -6.02 -17.68 31.74
N ASP A 247 -6.36 -18.55 32.70
CA ASP A 247 -7.73 -18.88 33.13
C ASP A 247 -8.55 -17.66 33.61
N ASP A 248 -7.92 -16.53 33.94
CA ASP A 248 -8.58 -15.27 34.30
C ASP A 248 -7.96 -14.04 33.57
N TYR A 249 -7.83 -14.14 32.25
CA TYR A 249 -7.33 -13.06 31.40
C TYR A 249 -8.32 -11.89 31.32
N LEU A 250 -7.92 -10.71 31.82
CA LEU A 250 -8.67 -9.47 31.66
C LEU A 250 -7.93 -8.49 30.75
N GLN A 251 -8.50 -8.21 29.59
CA GLN A 251 -8.00 -7.17 28.69
C GLN A 251 -8.43 -5.78 29.18
N HIS A 252 -7.46 -4.89 29.42
CA HIS A 252 -7.75 -3.54 29.93
C HIS A 252 -8.05 -2.52 28.84
N LEU A 253 -7.45 -2.70 27.67
CA LEU A 253 -7.63 -1.81 26.53
C LEU A 253 -7.86 -2.65 25.27
N PRO A 254 -8.72 -2.18 24.34
CA PRO A 254 -8.80 -2.76 23.01
C PRO A 254 -7.41 -2.90 22.37
N VAL A 255 -7.23 -3.97 21.62
CA VAL A 255 -6.03 -4.23 20.81
C VAL A 255 -5.81 -3.07 19.81
N GLY A 256 -4.55 -2.70 19.52
CA GLY A 256 -4.19 -1.81 18.41
C GLY A 256 -4.55 -0.33 18.59
N ARG A 257 -4.66 0.16 19.82
CA ARG A 257 -4.89 1.59 20.09
C ARG A 257 -3.63 2.44 19.87
N SER A 258 -3.81 3.76 19.83
CA SER A 258 -2.79 4.80 19.61
C SER A 258 -1.69 4.91 20.68
N LEU A 259 -1.51 3.89 21.53
CA LEU A 259 -0.36 3.81 22.42
C LEU A 259 0.81 3.35 21.54
N SER A 260 1.78 4.23 21.33
CA SER A 260 2.86 4.01 20.35
C SER A 260 3.75 2.80 20.67
N ASP A 261 3.74 2.36 21.92
CA ASP A 261 4.82 1.55 22.50
C ASP A 261 4.32 0.22 23.10
N VAL A 262 3.00 -0.04 23.07
CA VAL A 262 2.39 -1.27 23.61
C VAL A 262 1.10 -1.61 22.86
N ASP A 263 1.01 -2.84 22.37
CA ASP A 263 -0.15 -3.33 21.61
C ASP A 263 -1.18 -4.04 22.51
N ILE A 264 -0.73 -4.75 23.55
CA ILE A 264 -1.58 -5.51 24.47
C ILE A 264 -1.28 -5.15 25.92
N ILE A 265 -2.33 -4.79 26.66
CA ILE A 265 -2.29 -4.59 28.11
C ILE A 265 -3.39 -5.43 28.75
N SER A 266 -2.99 -6.44 29.53
CA SER A 266 -3.91 -7.29 30.28
C SER A 266 -3.47 -7.51 31.73
N ARG A 267 -4.32 -8.20 32.49
CA ARG A 267 -4.00 -8.75 33.81
C ARG A 267 -4.31 -10.23 33.85
N GLN A 268 -3.44 -10.95 34.55
CA GLN A 268 -3.70 -12.30 35.02
C GLN A 268 -4.23 -12.21 36.46
N GLU A 269 -5.48 -12.62 36.68
CA GLU A 269 -6.00 -12.86 38.03
C GLU A 269 -5.65 -14.30 38.49
N PRO A 270 -5.67 -14.60 39.80
CA PRO A 270 -5.94 -13.72 40.95
C PRO A 270 -4.72 -12.90 41.42
N ASN A 271 -3.57 -13.09 40.76
CA ASN A 271 -2.29 -12.51 41.18
C ASN A 271 -2.21 -11.01 40.85
N GLY A 272 -3.08 -10.54 39.96
CA GLY A 272 -3.11 -9.18 39.43
C GLY A 272 -1.89 -8.84 38.58
N LYS A 273 -1.09 -9.84 38.15
CA LYS A 273 0.15 -9.62 37.38
C LYS A 273 -0.23 -8.98 36.05
N ARG A 274 0.34 -7.81 35.79
CA ARG A 274 0.09 -7.09 34.53
C ARG A 274 0.87 -7.77 33.42
N VAL A 275 0.28 -7.96 32.25
CA VAL A 275 1.01 -8.34 31.03
C VAL A 275 1.08 -7.13 30.12
N LEU A 276 2.28 -6.82 29.64
CA LEU A 276 2.55 -5.86 28.59
C LEU A 276 3.10 -6.62 27.40
N ALA A 277 2.51 -6.44 26.22
CA ALA A 277 3.08 -7.03 25.02
C ALA A 277 3.14 -6.09 23.82
N GLN A 278 4.19 -6.27 23.04
CA GLN A 278 4.36 -5.68 21.72
C GLN A 278 4.36 -6.80 20.68
N VAL A 279 3.69 -6.57 19.56
CA VAL A 279 3.53 -7.48 18.43
C VAL A 279 4.11 -6.81 17.19
N THR A 280 4.85 -7.57 16.37
CA THR A 280 5.45 -7.01 15.16
C THR A 280 5.70 -8.03 14.06
N HIS A 281 5.49 -7.61 12.81
CA HIS A 281 5.98 -8.30 11.62
C HIS A 281 7.39 -7.85 11.20
N ALA A 282 7.96 -6.83 11.86
CA ALA A 282 9.26 -6.28 11.48
C ALA A 282 10.36 -7.33 11.62
N ASP A 283 11.18 -7.47 10.59
CA ASP A 283 12.27 -8.46 10.51
C ASP A 283 13.67 -7.83 10.59
N LYS A 284 13.74 -6.50 10.52
CA LYS A 284 14.97 -5.71 10.63
C LYS A 284 15.34 -5.51 12.10
N THR A 285 16.58 -5.89 12.43
CA THR A 285 17.15 -5.79 13.78
C THR A 285 16.96 -4.42 14.42
N ASP A 286 17.24 -3.33 13.70
CA ASP A 286 17.10 -1.96 14.25
C ASP A 286 15.65 -1.67 14.67
N LYS A 287 14.66 -2.08 13.86
CA LYS A 287 13.23 -1.87 14.14
C LYS A 287 12.73 -2.75 15.27
N LEU A 288 13.23 -3.99 15.34
CA LEU A 288 12.92 -4.92 16.43
C LEU A 288 13.44 -4.36 17.75
N THR A 289 14.70 -3.90 17.76
CA THR A 289 15.36 -3.31 18.93
C THR A 289 14.66 -2.03 19.40
N GLU A 290 14.27 -1.16 18.47
CA GLU A 290 13.49 0.06 18.77
C GLU A 290 12.19 -0.29 19.51
N LYS A 291 11.36 -1.14 18.91
CA LYS A 291 10.08 -1.57 19.50
C LYS A 291 10.23 -2.26 20.86
N ALA A 292 11.23 -3.11 21.00
CA ALA A 292 11.50 -3.80 22.25
C ALA A 292 11.91 -2.82 23.36
N ARG A 293 12.76 -1.83 23.03
CA ARG A 293 13.16 -0.77 23.98
C ARG A 293 11.99 0.12 24.36
N ASP A 294 11.12 0.46 23.42
CA ASP A 294 9.92 1.28 23.69
C ASP A 294 8.99 0.56 24.69
N LEU A 295 8.78 -0.74 24.52
CA LEU A 295 8.01 -1.58 25.45
C LEU A 295 8.63 -1.61 26.86
N ILE A 296 9.95 -1.81 26.96
CA ILE A 296 10.70 -1.83 28.22
C ILE A 296 10.65 -0.45 28.90
N GLU A 297 10.80 0.63 28.14
CA GLU A 297 10.71 1.99 28.68
C GLU A 297 9.29 2.29 29.18
N TYR A 298 8.27 1.82 28.47
CA TYR A 298 6.89 1.93 28.92
C TYR A 298 6.67 1.18 30.24
N GLU A 299 7.20 -0.04 30.37
CA GLU A 299 7.17 -0.81 31.62
C GLU A 299 7.82 -0.04 32.77
N ARG A 300 9.03 0.49 32.56
CA ARG A 300 9.79 1.21 33.60
C ARG A 300 9.11 2.48 34.10
N ARG A 301 8.22 3.08 33.29
CA ARG A 301 7.39 4.24 33.66
C ARG A 301 6.12 3.85 34.43
N SER A 302 5.76 2.57 34.44
CA SER A 302 4.62 2.03 35.17
C SER A 302 4.86 2.04 36.68
N THR A 303 3.81 2.29 37.47
CA THR A 303 3.85 2.14 38.94
C THR A 303 3.32 0.78 39.40
N ALA A 304 3.10 -0.16 38.48
CA ALA A 304 2.66 -1.51 38.80
C ALA A 304 3.81 -2.28 39.49
N SER A 305 3.48 -3.07 40.52
CA SER A 305 4.49 -3.77 41.33
C SER A 305 5.03 -5.05 40.69
N GLU A 306 4.32 -5.61 39.71
CA GLU A 306 4.75 -6.81 38.98
C GLU A 306 4.18 -6.77 37.55
N THR A 307 5.07 -6.74 36.57
CA THR A 307 4.74 -6.75 35.14
C THR A 307 5.40 -7.94 34.48
N HIS A 308 4.70 -8.60 33.56
CA HIS A 308 5.23 -9.57 32.64
C HIS A 308 5.39 -8.92 31.26
N VAL A 309 6.62 -8.84 30.76
CA VAL A 309 6.94 -8.20 29.48
C VAL A 309 7.09 -9.27 28.41
N MET A 310 6.21 -9.26 27.42
CA MET A 310 6.20 -10.23 26.33
C MET A 310 6.43 -9.56 24.98
N PHE A 311 7.20 -10.21 24.11
CA PHE A 311 7.49 -9.69 22.78
C PHE A 311 7.15 -10.73 21.71
N PHE A 312 6.17 -10.41 20.87
CA PHE A 312 5.76 -11.26 19.75
C PHE A 312 6.44 -10.81 18.47
N GLY A 313 7.20 -11.70 17.83
CA GLY A 313 7.97 -11.34 16.65
C GLY A 313 8.24 -12.50 15.70
N PRO A 314 8.96 -12.26 14.59
CA PRO A 314 9.24 -13.29 13.60
C PRO A 314 10.12 -14.42 14.15
N LYS A 315 10.07 -15.57 13.47
CA LYS A 315 10.83 -16.77 13.82
C LYS A 315 12.34 -16.50 13.86
N GLY A 316 13.01 -16.98 14.92
CA GLY A 316 14.46 -16.88 15.09
C GLY A 316 15.01 -15.46 15.23
N LYS A 317 14.16 -14.46 15.50
CA LYS A 317 14.57 -13.05 15.61
C LYS A 317 14.88 -12.58 17.02
N GLU A 318 14.64 -13.41 18.04
CA GLU A 318 15.07 -13.14 19.41
C GLU A 318 16.58 -12.94 19.51
N SER A 319 17.37 -13.78 18.83
CA SER A 319 18.85 -13.70 18.84
C SER A 319 19.41 -12.47 18.13
N ASP A 320 18.57 -11.74 17.37
CA ASP A 320 18.97 -10.48 16.74
C ASP A 320 18.88 -9.31 17.72
N LEU A 321 18.17 -9.47 18.85
CA LEU A 321 18.05 -8.43 19.87
C LEU A 321 19.34 -8.32 20.70
N PRO A 322 19.73 -7.10 21.12
CA PRO A 322 20.85 -6.92 22.04
C PRO A 322 20.63 -7.62 23.38
N ASP A 323 21.69 -8.16 23.98
CA ASP A 323 21.62 -8.86 25.28
C ASP A 323 20.94 -8.01 26.36
N ASP A 324 21.20 -6.69 26.40
CA ASP A 324 20.58 -5.74 27.34
C ASP A 324 19.05 -5.63 27.19
N VAL A 325 18.53 -5.91 26.00
CA VAL A 325 17.08 -5.89 25.70
C VAL A 325 16.46 -7.24 26.04
N VAL A 326 17.14 -8.34 25.71
CA VAL A 326 16.66 -9.70 25.99
C VAL A 326 16.53 -9.94 27.50
N GLU A 327 17.44 -9.42 28.31
CA GLU A 327 17.38 -9.54 29.78
C GLU A 327 16.14 -8.87 30.41
N ASP A 328 15.56 -7.85 29.76
CA ASP A 328 14.39 -7.12 30.22
C ASP A 328 13.06 -7.65 29.62
N ILE A 329 13.11 -8.60 28.68
CA ILE A 329 11.94 -9.28 28.11
C ILE A 329 11.79 -10.64 28.81
N ASP A 330 10.64 -10.87 29.44
CA ASP A 330 10.41 -12.15 30.13
C ASP A 330 10.14 -13.31 29.16
N GLU A 331 9.47 -13.04 28.04
CA GLU A 331 9.13 -14.05 27.04
C GLU A 331 9.13 -13.47 25.62
N TYR A 332 9.90 -14.09 24.71
CA TYR A 332 9.79 -13.88 23.27
C TYR A 332 8.95 -15.01 22.67
N VAL A 333 7.89 -14.67 21.93
CA VAL A 333 7.01 -15.66 21.30
C VAL A 333 7.01 -15.46 19.79
N GLU A 334 7.30 -16.54 19.05
CA GLU A 334 7.32 -16.49 17.59
C GLU A 334 5.90 -16.41 17.01
N ASN A 335 5.67 -15.48 16.07
CA ASN A 335 4.36 -15.32 15.41
C ASN A 335 3.88 -16.62 14.73
N CYS A 336 4.79 -17.43 14.20
CA CYS A 336 4.43 -18.72 13.60
C CYS A 336 3.94 -19.73 14.64
N HIS A 337 4.51 -19.71 15.86
CA HIS A 337 4.08 -20.56 16.97
C HIS A 337 2.70 -20.15 17.47
N VAL A 338 2.46 -18.83 17.59
CA VAL A 338 1.11 -18.30 17.89
C VAL A 338 0.11 -18.78 16.86
N PHE A 339 0.41 -18.59 15.58
CA PHE A 339 -0.48 -18.98 14.50
C PHE A 339 -0.79 -20.48 14.50
N GLU A 340 0.25 -21.33 14.59
CA GLU A 340 0.09 -22.79 14.66
C GLU A 340 -0.76 -23.21 15.86
N THR A 341 -0.52 -22.63 17.03
CA THR A 341 -1.30 -22.93 18.24
C THR A 341 -2.78 -22.57 18.03
N MET A 342 -3.04 -21.36 17.54
CA MET A 342 -4.41 -20.87 17.35
C MET A 342 -5.14 -21.56 16.20
N GLU A 343 -4.46 -22.00 15.15
CA GLU A 343 -5.08 -22.81 14.09
C GLU A 343 -5.56 -24.17 14.63
N ASN A 344 -4.82 -24.76 15.58
CA ASN A 344 -5.20 -26.02 16.20
C ASN A 344 -6.27 -25.86 17.29
N GLU A 345 -6.18 -24.81 18.11
CA GLU A 345 -7.05 -24.62 19.27
C GLU A 345 -8.34 -23.87 18.93
N ARG A 346 -8.30 -22.93 17.97
CA ARG A 346 -9.42 -22.07 17.55
C ARG A 346 -9.45 -21.88 16.03
N PRO A 347 -9.63 -22.97 15.26
CA PRO A 347 -9.62 -22.93 13.80
C PRO A 347 -10.65 -21.94 13.23
N GLU A 348 -11.79 -21.75 13.88
CA GLU A 348 -12.84 -20.82 13.45
C GLU A 348 -12.37 -19.35 13.44
N LEU A 349 -11.49 -18.96 14.37
CA LEU A 349 -10.91 -17.62 14.42
C LEU A 349 -9.95 -17.39 13.26
N ILE A 350 -9.11 -18.38 12.97
CA ILE A 350 -8.16 -18.32 11.85
C ILE A 350 -8.92 -18.28 10.52
N GLU A 351 -9.94 -19.12 10.37
CA GLU A 351 -10.80 -19.12 9.19
C GLU A 351 -11.42 -17.74 8.95
N GLU A 352 -11.98 -17.10 9.99
CA GLU A 352 -12.57 -15.76 9.89
C GLU A 352 -11.53 -14.69 9.49
N MET A 353 -10.29 -14.80 9.98
CA MET A 353 -9.22 -13.83 9.66
C MET A 353 -8.68 -13.96 8.24
N LEU A 354 -8.76 -15.16 7.64
CA LEU A 354 -8.18 -15.46 6.33
C LEU A 354 -9.21 -15.56 5.21
N THR A 355 -10.48 -15.73 5.54
CA THR A 355 -11.57 -15.70 4.57
C THR A 355 -11.73 -14.28 4.04
N VAL A 356 -11.74 -14.15 2.73
CA VAL A 356 -11.96 -12.88 2.02
C VAL A 356 -13.02 -13.09 0.94
N PRO A 357 -13.95 -12.14 0.73
CA PRO A 357 -14.89 -12.24 -0.37
C PRO A 357 -14.15 -12.07 -1.71
N PRO A 358 -14.49 -12.83 -2.76
CA PRO A 358 -13.97 -12.59 -4.11
C PRO A 358 -14.24 -11.14 -4.52
N ALA A 359 -13.24 -10.43 -5.04
CA ALA A 359 -13.34 -9.01 -5.36
C ALA A 359 -14.53 -8.67 -6.30
N ARG A 360 -14.78 -9.52 -7.30
CA ARG A 360 -15.91 -9.40 -8.25
C ARG A 360 -17.30 -9.48 -7.61
N GLU A 361 -17.39 -10.04 -6.40
CA GLU A 361 -18.65 -10.13 -5.63
C GLU A 361 -18.84 -8.90 -4.75
N THR A 362 -17.83 -8.04 -4.64
CA THR A 362 -17.94 -6.81 -3.89
C THR A 362 -18.57 -5.70 -4.74
N PRO A 363 -19.49 -4.90 -4.18
CA PRO A 363 -20.13 -3.83 -4.95
C PRO A 363 -19.13 -2.71 -5.25
N GLU A 364 -19.21 -2.17 -6.46
CA GLU A 364 -18.55 -0.91 -6.81
C GLU A 364 -19.15 0.29 -6.02
N PRO A 365 -18.33 1.32 -5.71
CA PRO A 365 -18.68 2.47 -4.88
C PRO A 365 -19.68 3.48 -5.49
#